data_AF-A0A3D0ZY53-F1
#
_entry.id   AF-A0A3D0ZY53-F1
#
_cell.length_a   1.000
_cell.length_b   1.000
_cell.length_c   1.000
_cell.angle_alpha   90.00
_cell.angle_beta   90.00
_cell.angle_gamma   90.00
#
_symmetry.space_group_name_H-M   'P 1'
#
loop_
_entity.id
_entity.type
_entity.pdbx_description
1 polymer ?
#
loop_
_entity_poly.entity_id
_entity_poly.type
_entity_poly.pdbx_seq_one_letter_code
_entity_poly.pdbx_strand_id
1 'polypeptide(L)'
;MDIRFSNWALELRRIGYDPVLFGYTHTSMDPRGVEPEHPGLRNDEGLLPGIRPIIDMGTLCPDWRAYLLEKGYEVPEIDGATYSMRQPEEFSAFTPSPLAISPEHTDTHFLVDRALTHILDSQEPWCVHLSLRAPHPPWVAPSPYHALYSPDDLPEPV
;
A
#
# COMPACT_ATOMS: atom_id res chain seq x y z
N MET A 1 -1.35 16.16 10.55
CA MET A 1 -2.70 16.74 10.47
C MET A 1 -3.00 17.38 11.81
N ASP A 2 -3.36 18.67 11.83
CA ASP A 2 -3.73 19.37 13.06
C ASP A 2 -4.94 18.67 13.72
N ILE A 3 -4.82 18.27 15.00
CA ILE A 3 -5.84 17.52 15.75
C ILE A 3 -7.21 18.22 15.84
N ARG A 4 -7.28 19.51 15.51
CA ARG A 4 -8.55 20.27 15.51
C ARG A 4 -9.40 19.98 14.27
N PHE A 5 -8.81 19.44 13.20
CA PHE A 5 -9.58 19.08 12.01
C PHE A 5 -10.30 17.75 12.20
N SER A 6 -11.59 17.74 11.84
CA SER A 6 -12.28 16.47 11.64
C SER A 6 -11.89 15.85 10.30
N ASN A 7 -12.25 14.58 10.13
CA ASN A 7 -12.10 13.84 8.88
C ASN A 7 -13.21 12.78 8.79
N TRP A 8 -13.35 12.17 7.61
CA TRP A 8 -14.40 11.19 7.35
C TRP A 8 -14.39 10.01 8.33
N ALA A 9 -13.23 9.54 8.78
CA ALA A 9 -13.13 8.41 9.70
C ALA A 9 -13.64 8.77 11.11
N LEU A 10 -13.32 9.99 11.59
CA LEU A 10 -13.87 10.51 12.85
C LEU A 10 -15.39 10.71 12.78
N GLU A 11 -15.91 11.24 11.66
CA GLU A 11 -17.35 11.41 11.50
C GLU A 11 -18.11 10.07 11.41
N LEU A 12 -17.53 9.06 10.76
CA LEU A 12 -18.10 7.71 10.73
C LEU A 12 -18.17 7.07 12.12
N ARG A 13 -17.13 7.25 12.95
CA ARG A 13 -17.15 6.78 14.35
C ARG A 13 -18.28 7.39 15.16
N ARG A 14 -18.61 8.67 14.94
CA ARG A 14 -19.71 9.35 15.67
C ARG A 14 -21.09 8.75 15.38
N ILE A 15 -21.25 8.09 14.24
CA ILE A 15 -22.51 7.44 13.83
C ILE A 15 -22.45 5.91 13.96
N GLY A 16 -21.47 5.38 14.70
CA GLY A 16 -21.40 3.96 15.08
C GLY A 16 -20.69 3.04 14.10
N TYR A 17 -20.05 3.56 13.05
CA TYR A 17 -19.21 2.76 12.16
C TYR A 17 -17.79 2.63 12.70
N ASP A 18 -17.13 1.52 12.38
CA ASP A 18 -15.71 1.29 12.63
C ASP A 18 -14.93 1.28 11.30
N PRO A 19 -14.46 2.43 10.80
CA PRO A 19 -13.74 2.49 9.53
C PRO A 19 -12.36 1.82 9.67
N VAL A 20 -12.09 0.86 8.79
CA VAL A 20 -10.84 0.08 8.80
C VAL A 20 -9.94 0.39 7.60
N LEU A 21 -8.63 0.24 7.78
CA LEU A 21 -7.62 0.47 6.75
C LEU A 21 -6.98 -0.84 6.28
N PHE A 22 -6.88 -0.95 4.95
CA PHE A 22 -5.98 -1.84 4.23
C PHE A 22 -5.12 -0.97 3.30
N GLY A 23 -3.84 -0.80 3.62
CA GLY A 23 -2.93 0.08 2.89
C GLY A 23 -2.41 1.21 3.78
N TYR A 24 -2.40 2.44 3.27
CA TYR A 24 -1.80 3.59 3.96
C TYR A 24 -2.67 4.85 3.83
N THR A 25 -2.42 5.84 4.68
CA THR A 25 -3.08 7.16 4.61
C THR A 25 -2.14 8.35 4.45
N HIS A 26 -0.83 8.16 4.66
CA HIS A 26 0.19 9.22 4.63
C HIS A 26 -0.22 10.49 5.41
N THR A 27 -0.63 10.29 6.67
CA THR A 27 -1.01 11.39 7.55
C THR A 27 0.13 11.68 8.52
N SER A 28 0.90 12.74 8.28
CA SER A 28 1.93 13.19 9.23
C SER A 28 1.30 13.47 10.60
N MET A 29 1.95 13.02 11.66
CA MET A 29 1.44 13.19 13.03
C MET A 29 1.44 14.66 13.45
N ASP A 30 0.47 15.09 14.25
CA ASP A 30 0.52 16.39 14.92
C ASP A 30 1.60 16.34 16.02
N PRO A 31 2.63 17.20 16.00
CA PRO A 31 3.65 17.19 17.03
C PRO A 31 3.13 17.68 18.39
N ARG A 32 1.99 18.37 18.44
CA ARG A 32 1.44 18.88 19.70
C ARG A 32 0.76 17.74 20.45
N GLY A 33 1.25 17.44 21.65
CA GLY A 33 0.64 16.44 22.54
C GLY A 33 1.22 15.04 22.40
N VAL A 34 2.35 14.89 21.70
CA VAL A 34 3.17 13.67 21.71
C VAL A 34 4.59 14.00 22.15
N GLU A 35 5.31 13.02 22.68
CA GLU A 35 6.71 13.20 23.07
C GLU A 35 7.57 13.56 21.85
N PRO A 36 8.56 14.47 21.98
CA PRO A 36 9.42 14.88 20.86
C PRO A 36 10.13 13.71 20.14
N GLU A 37 10.38 12.62 20.85
CA GLU A 37 11.05 11.42 20.34
C GLU A 37 10.09 10.42 19.68
N HIS A 38 8.78 10.71 19.63
CA HIS A 38 7.79 9.80 19.07
C HIS A 38 8.15 9.43 17.61
N PRO A 39 8.25 8.14 17.27
CA PRO A 39 8.76 7.70 15.95
C PRO A 39 7.91 8.21 14.78
N GLY A 40 6.59 8.36 14.99
CA GLY A 40 5.67 8.92 14.00
C GLY A 40 5.90 10.40 13.65
N LEU A 41 6.80 11.11 14.34
CA LEU A 41 7.23 12.46 13.95
C LEU A 41 8.36 12.47 12.92
N ARG A 42 8.96 11.31 12.63
CA ARG A 42 10.11 11.18 11.72
C ARG A 42 9.74 10.75 10.31
N ASN A 43 8.46 10.55 10.03
CA ASN A 43 7.93 10.20 8.72
C ASN A 43 6.53 10.80 8.53
N ASP A 44 6.03 10.72 7.31
CA ASP A 44 4.68 11.12 6.91
C ASP A 44 3.73 9.93 6.70
N GLU A 45 4.18 8.71 6.97
CA GLU A 45 3.42 7.46 6.76
C GLU A 45 2.44 7.13 7.89
N GLY A 46 2.11 8.11 8.73
CA GLY A 46 1.18 7.94 9.84
C GLY A 46 -0.26 7.63 9.40
N LEU A 47 -1.04 7.17 10.37
CA LEU A 47 -2.44 6.80 10.22
C LEU A 47 -3.37 8.01 10.38
N LEU A 48 -4.42 8.09 9.56
CA LEU A 48 -5.48 9.08 9.69
C LEU A 48 -6.22 8.87 11.03
N PRO A 49 -6.27 9.86 11.93
CA PRO A 49 -7.01 9.75 13.18
C PRO A 49 -8.46 9.29 12.96
N GLY A 50 -8.87 8.26 13.71
CA GLY A 50 -10.19 7.66 13.60
C GLY A 50 -10.25 6.40 12.73
N ILE A 51 -9.25 6.11 11.90
CA ILE A 51 -9.20 4.85 11.15
C ILE A 51 -8.51 3.75 11.97
N ARG A 52 -9.03 2.52 11.93
CA ARG A 52 -8.39 1.36 12.57
C ARG A 52 -7.61 0.56 11.53
N PRO A 53 -6.27 0.43 11.65
CA PRO A 53 -5.51 -0.41 10.73
C PRO A 53 -5.84 -1.89 10.95
N ILE A 54 -6.22 -2.58 9.87
CA ILE A 54 -6.14 -4.05 9.81
C ILE A 54 -4.83 -4.44 9.13
N ILE A 55 -4.50 -3.78 8.02
CA ILE A 55 -3.19 -3.87 7.38
C ILE A 55 -2.68 -2.45 7.14
N ASP A 56 -1.58 -2.11 7.80
CA ASP A 56 -0.84 -0.86 7.60
C ASP A 56 0.35 -1.12 6.66
N MET A 57 0.24 -0.64 5.42
CA MET A 57 1.16 -0.98 4.34
C MET A 57 1.74 0.28 3.69
N GLY A 58 2.59 0.98 4.45
CA GLY A 58 3.49 2.03 3.94
C GLY A 58 4.75 1.46 3.27
N THR A 59 5.89 2.13 3.44
CA THR A 59 7.18 1.73 2.86
C THR A 59 7.71 0.42 3.44
N LEU A 60 7.53 0.18 4.74
CA LEU A 60 8.02 -1.04 5.39
C LEU A 60 7.24 -2.29 4.99
N CYS A 61 5.94 -2.16 4.70
CA CYS A 61 5.04 -3.25 4.27
C CYS A 61 5.21 -4.61 4.99
N PRO A 62 5.19 -4.64 6.34
CA PRO A 62 5.59 -5.82 7.12
C PRO A 62 4.73 -7.05 6.85
N ASP A 63 3.40 -6.90 6.76
CA ASP A 63 2.49 -8.03 6.51
C ASP A 63 2.68 -8.63 5.12
N TRP A 64 2.88 -7.79 4.10
CA TRP A 64 3.13 -8.25 2.74
C TRP A 64 4.51 -8.92 2.64
N ARG A 65 5.55 -8.37 3.29
CA ARG A 65 6.87 -9.01 3.37
C ARG A 65 6.81 -10.37 4.03
N ALA A 66 6.09 -10.50 5.14
CA ALA A 66 5.88 -11.78 5.81
C ALA A 66 5.16 -12.78 4.91
N TYR A 67 4.13 -12.34 4.18
CA TYR A 67 3.44 -13.15 3.19
C TYR A 67 4.37 -13.62 2.06
N LEU A 68 5.23 -12.74 1.53
CA LEU A 68 6.20 -13.11 0.51
C LEU A 68 7.23 -14.14 1.02
N LEU A 69 7.71 -13.98 2.25
CA LEU A 69 8.60 -14.97 2.88
C LEU A 69 7.91 -16.34 2.99
N GLU A 70 6.63 -16.38 3.38
CA GLU A 70 5.83 -17.61 3.44
C GLU A 70 5.70 -18.29 2.07
N LYS A 71 5.59 -17.50 0.99
CA LYS A 71 5.57 -18.00 -0.39
C LYS A 71 6.93 -18.40 -0.94
N GLY A 72 8.00 -18.25 -0.15
CA GLY A 72 9.36 -18.64 -0.52
C GLY A 72 10.14 -17.60 -1.32
N TYR A 73 9.71 -16.33 -1.31
CA TYR A 73 10.50 -15.24 -1.89
C TYR A 73 11.60 -14.80 -0.92
N GLU A 74 12.74 -14.40 -1.48
CA GLU A 74 13.75 -13.63 -0.76
C GLU A 74 13.39 -12.14 -0.85
N VAL A 75 13.15 -11.50 0.30
CA VAL A 75 12.84 -10.05 0.37
C VAL A 75 14.06 -9.26 0.83
N PRO A 76 14.34 -8.10 0.20
CA PRO A 76 15.51 -7.27 0.54
C PRO A 76 15.38 -6.64 1.93
N GLU A 77 16.48 -6.48 2.66
CA GLU A 77 16.49 -5.83 3.99
C GLU A 77 16.20 -4.32 3.93
N ILE A 78 16.38 -3.68 2.77
CA ILE A 78 16.19 -2.24 2.60
C ILE A 78 14.69 -1.93 2.55
N ASP A 79 14.24 -1.01 3.41
CA ASP A 79 12.87 -0.50 3.43
C ASP A 79 12.43 0.00 2.05
N GLY A 80 11.22 -0.40 1.63
CA GLY A 80 10.67 -0.06 0.31
C GLY A 80 11.26 -0.82 -0.87
N ALA A 81 12.40 -1.49 -0.75
CA ALA A 81 13.02 -2.21 -1.86
C ALA A 81 12.21 -3.43 -2.33
N THR A 82 11.31 -3.96 -1.49
CA THR A 82 10.37 -5.03 -1.87
C THR A 82 9.52 -4.65 -3.09
N TYR A 83 9.05 -3.40 -3.16
CA TYR A 83 8.28 -2.90 -4.31
C TYR A 83 9.12 -2.83 -5.61
N SER A 84 10.45 -2.86 -5.49
CA SER A 84 11.39 -2.70 -6.60
C SER A 84 11.95 -4.04 -7.12
N MET A 85 11.51 -5.19 -6.63
CA MET A 85 12.06 -6.48 -7.04
C MET A 85 11.79 -6.76 -8.53
N ARG A 86 12.83 -6.94 -9.34
CA ARG A 86 12.74 -7.22 -10.79
C ARG A 86 13.27 -8.61 -11.11
N GLN A 87 12.71 -9.25 -12.13
CA GLN A 87 13.34 -10.46 -12.67
C GLN A 87 14.70 -10.11 -13.31
N PRO A 88 15.69 -11.01 -13.22
CA PRO A 88 16.99 -10.83 -13.87
C PRO A 88 16.86 -11.09 -15.38
N GLU A 89 16.19 -10.18 -16.09
CA GLU A 89 16.09 -10.18 -17.55
C GLU A 89 16.88 -9.00 -18.11
N GLU A 90 17.30 -9.07 -19.37
CA GLU A 90 17.95 -7.94 -20.03
C GLU A 90 16.98 -6.76 -20.11
N PHE A 91 17.32 -5.68 -19.42
CA PHE A 91 16.62 -4.41 -19.52
C PHE A 91 16.60 -3.96 -20.99
N SER A 92 15.40 -3.71 -21.52
CA SER A 92 15.21 -3.07 -22.82
C SER A 92 14.72 -1.64 -22.59
N ALA A 93 15.17 -0.70 -23.43
CA ALA A 93 14.61 0.65 -23.47
C ALA A 93 13.12 0.67 -23.86
N PHE A 94 12.63 -0.41 -24.48
CA PHE A 94 11.26 -0.53 -24.99
C PHE A 94 10.37 -1.46 -24.15
N THR A 95 10.96 -2.34 -23.36
CA THR A 95 10.21 -3.28 -22.52
C THR A 95 10.80 -3.27 -21.11
N PRO A 96 10.08 -2.74 -20.11
CA PRO A 96 10.51 -2.77 -18.72
C PRO A 96 10.65 -4.22 -18.22
N SER A 97 11.67 -4.50 -17.41
CA SER A 97 11.80 -5.80 -16.75
C SER A 97 10.58 -6.06 -15.83
N PRO A 98 10.03 -7.29 -15.81
CA PRO A 98 8.87 -7.61 -15.00
C PRO A 98 9.20 -7.60 -13.51
N LEU A 99 8.16 -7.45 -12.69
CA LEU A 99 8.25 -7.71 -11.25
C LEU A 99 8.71 -9.15 -11.02
N ALA A 100 9.62 -9.36 -10.06
CA ALA A 100 10.04 -10.71 -9.65
C ALA A 100 8.98 -11.45 -8.81
N ILE A 101 7.96 -10.74 -8.36
CA ILE A 101 6.82 -11.29 -7.61
C ILE A 101 5.73 -11.63 -8.62
N SER A 102 5.09 -12.81 -8.46
CA SER A 102 4.04 -13.23 -9.37
C SER A 102 2.79 -12.34 -9.24
N PRO A 103 1.94 -12.23 -10.28
CA PRO A 103 0.72 -11.42 -10.24
C PRO A 103 -0.16 -11.67 -9.01
N GLU A 104 -0.26 -12.93 -8.59
CA GLU A 104 -1.09 -13.42 -7.48
C GLU A 104 -0.49 -13.07 -6.11
N HIS A 105 0.77 -12.65 -6.06
CA HIS A 105 1.46 -12.33 -4.81
C HIS A 105 1.83 -10.85 -4.70
N THR A 106 1.40 -10.02 -5.65
CA THR A 106 1.64 -8.57 -5.62
C THR A 106 1.02 -7.90 -4.40
N ASP A 107 1.53 -6.72 -4.05
CA ASP A 107 0.98 -5.84 -3.02
C ASP A 107 -0.50 -5.54 -3.26
N THR A 108 -0.86 -5.30 -4.53
CA THR A 108 -2.22 -5.06 -4.98
C THR A 108 -3.10 -6.28 -4.75
N HIS A 109 -2.66 -7.47 -5.18
CA HIS A 109 -3.42 -8.70 -4.97
C HIS A 109 -3.59 -9.00 -3.48
N PHE A 110 -2.50 -8.90 -2.70
CA PHE A 110 -2.49 -9.15 -1.27
C PHE A 110 -3.49 -8.25 -0.53
N LEU A 111 -3.47 -6.94 -0.75
CA LEU A 111 -4.42 -6.03 -0.09
C LEU A 111 -5.86 -6.28 -0.52
N VAL A 112 -6.11 -6.50 -1.81
CA VAL A 112 -7.46 -6.75 -2.32
C VAL A 112 -8.04 -8.03 -1.73
N ASP A 113 -7.28 -9.12 -1.72
CA ASP A 113 -7.72 -10.42 -1.19
C ASP A 113 -8.06 -10.33 0.32
N ARG A 114 -7.22 -9.64 1.09
CA ARG A 114 -7.45 -9.44 2.53
C ARG A 114 -8.62 -8.51 2.83
N ALA A 115 -8.79 -7.45 2.05
CA ALA A 115 -9.95 -6.57 2.18
C ALA A 115 -11.25 -7.29 1.82
N LEU A 116 -11.25 -8.09 0.75
CA LEU A 116 -12.40 -8.90 0.36
C LEU A 116 -12.75 -9.94 1.43
N THR A 117 -11.77 -10.65 1.97
CA THR A 117 -11.98 -11.58 3.09
C THR A 117 -12.66 -10.88 4.26
N HIS A 118 -12.15 -9.71 4.66
CA HIS A 118 -12.74 -8.93 5.76
C HIS A 118 -14.19 -8.51 5.49
N ILE A 119 -14.49 -8.07 4.26
CA ILE A 119 -15.85 -7.68 3.86
C ILE A 119 -16.80 -8.88 3.88
N LEU A 120 -16.36 -10.02 3.36
CA LEU A 120 -17.17 -11.25 3.28
C LEU A 120 -17.45 -11.85 4.66
N ASP A 121 -16.54 -11.70 5.61
CA ASP A 121 -16.71 -12.17 6.98
C ASP A 121 -17.58 -11.22 7.83
N SER A 122 -17.78 -9.97 7.40
CA SER A 122 -18.53 -8.97 8.16
C SER A 122 -20.03 -9.29 8.23
N GLN A 123 -20.56 -9.36 9.45
CA GLN A 123 -22.00 -9.53 9.71
C GLN A 123 -22.73 -8.19 9.95
N GLU A 124 -21.97 -7.12 10.19
CA GLU A 124 -22.48 -5.78 10.48
C GLU A 124 -22.17 -4.80 9.34
N PRO A 125 -22.84 -3.62 9.28
CA PRO A 125 -22.46 -2.54 8.37
C PRO A 125 -20.98 -2.17 8.52
N TRP A 126 -20.27 -2.09 7.40
CA TRP A 126 -18.82 -1.89 7.37
C TRP A 126 -18.42 -0.64 6.59
N CYS A 127 -17.21 -0.15 6.87
CA CYS A 127 -16.53 0.84 6.05
C CYS A 127 -15.05 0.44 5.91
N VAL A 128 -14.62 0.18 4.68
CA VAL A 128 -13.25 -0.22 4.36
C VAL A 128 -12.59 0.86 3.51
N HIS A 129 -11.44 1.34 3.95
CA HIS A 129 -10.53 2.14 3.15
C HIS A 129 -9.44 1.23 2.58
N LEU A 130 -9.55 0.93 1.29
CA LEU A 130 -8.53 0.19 0.55
C LEU A 130 -7.66 1.19 -0.23
N SER A 131 -6.41 1.36 0.18
CA SER A 131 -5.45 2.27 -0.42
C SER A 131 -4.35 1.45 -1.12
N LEU A 132 -4.41 1.42 -2.45
CA LEU A 132 -3.47 0.68 -3.29
C LEU A 132 -2.30 1.57 -3.69
N ARG A 133 -1.08 1.03 -3.63
CA ARG A 133 0.14 1.77 -4.02
C ARG A 133 0.27 1.89 -5.54
N ALA A 134 0.09 0.80 -6.27
CA ALA A 134 0.15 0.83 -7.74
C ALA A 134 -0.87 1.86 -8.30
N PRO A 135 -0.52 2.64 -9.34
CA PRO A 135 0.66 2.49 -10.19
C PRO A 135 1.91 3.28 -9.72
N HIS A 136 1.98 3.79 -8.49
CA HIS A 136 3.07 4.65 -7.98
C HIS A 136 4.48 4.04 -8.17
N PRO A 137 5.54 4.86 -8.32
CA PRO A 137 6.92 4.39 -8.31
C PRO A 137 7.25 3.43 -7.15
N PRO A 138 8.14 2.45 -7.38
CA PRO A 138 8.92 2.20 -8.60
C PRO A 138 8.04 1.68 -9.77
N TRP A 139 8.27 2.17 -10.99
CA TRP A 139 7.46 1.78 -12.16
C TRP A 139 7.75 0.33 -12.56
N VAL A 140 6.86 -0.58 -12.17
CA VAL A 140 6.90 -2.00 -12.51
C VAL A 140 5.54 -2.62 -12.42
N ALA A 141 5.33 -3.64 -13.24
CA ALA A 141 4.22 -4.55 -13.12
C ALA A 141 4.72 -5.98 -13.29
N PRO A 142 4.00 -6.99 -12.79
CA PRO A 142 4.31 -8.37 -13.10
C PRO A 142 3.94 -8.69 -14.56
N SER A 143 4.45 -9.80 -15.09
CA SER A 143 4.02 -10.33 -16.39
C SER A 143 2.52 -10.73 -16.34
N PRO A 144 1.72 -10.50 -17.40
CA PRO A 144 2.10 -9.90 -18.67
C PRO A 144 2.07 -8.36 -18.68
N TYR A 145 1.51 -7.73 -17.64
CA TYR A 145 1.20 -6.30 -17.60
C TYR A 145 2.38 -5.37 -17.89
N HIS A 146 3.60 -5.76 -17.53
CA HIS A 146 4.85 -5.00 -17.81
C HIS A 146 5.07 -4.64 -19.29
N ALA A 147 4.48 -5.39 -20.21
CA ALA A 147 4.71 -5.33 -21.66
C ALA A 147 3.38 -5.28 -22.43
N LEU A 148 2.27 -5.02 -21.72
CA LEU A 148 0.94 -4.99 -22.32
C LEU A 148 0.77 -3.83 -23.31
N TYR A 149 1.51 -2.73 -23.09
CA TYR A 149 1.48 -1.54 -23.92
C TYR A 149 2.88 -1.28 -24.51
N SER A 150 2.98 -1.19 -25.84
CA SER A 150 4.21 -0.76 -26.50
C SER A 150 4.41 0.74 -26.30
N PRO A 151 5.63 1.22 -26.00
CA PRO A 151 5.91 2.65 -25.97
C PRO A 151 5.57 3.37 -27.27
N ASP A 152 5.70 2.69 -28.41
CA ASP A 152 5.37 3.24 -29.75
C ASP A 152 3.86 3.47 -29.95
N ASP A 153 3.01 2.82 -29.15
CA ASP A 153 1.55 2.97 -29.20
C ASP A 153 1.03 4.08 -28.25
N LEU A 154 1.90 4.67 -27.43
CA LEU A 154 1.53 5.69 -26.45
C LEU A 154 1.50 7.09 -27.10
N PRO A 155 0.56 7.96 -26.72
CA PRO A 155 0.61 9.36 -27.13
C PRO A 155 1.83 10.05 -26.52
N GLU A 156 2.33 11.08 -27.20
CA GLU A 156 3.35 11.98 -26.65
C GLU A 156 2.87 12.60 -25.33
N PRO A 157 3.78 12.87 -24.38
CA PRO A 157 3.44 13.61 -23.16
C PRO A 157 2.77 14.95 -23.48
N VAL A 158 1.73 15.29 -22.71
CA VAL A 158 1.03 16.59 -22.79
C VAL A 158 1.68 17.60 -21.86
#